data_AF-A0A7V1XN03-F1
#
_entry.id   AF-A0A7V1XN03-F1
#
_cell.length_a   1.000
_cell.length_b   1.000
_cell.length_c   1.000
_cell.angle_alpha   90.00
_cell.angle_beta   90.00
_cell.angle_gamma   90.00
#
_symmetry.space_group_name_H-M   'P 1'
#
loop_
_entity.id
_entity.type
_entity.pdbx_description
1 polymer ?
#
loop_
_entity_poly.entity_id
_entity_poly.type
_entity_poly.pdbx_seq_one_letter_code
_entity_poly.pdbx_strand_id
1 'polypeptide(L)'
;MKLLRTVLYVEALALLAWAIAAGLFPAWVTETLGDQAPLADYAWVRLTAVQALGFAMMMWLTAVEIERRWWFSWAFVITAAGVALVAAWAAVANLFDARSPRLWWFLAAAAVLCAAGLVVGLAKTGLERQPD
;
A
#
# COMPACT_ATOMS: atom_id res chain seq x y z
N MET A 1 -2.25 2.85 21.76
CA MET A 1 -1.72 2.25 20.50
C MET A 1 -2.79 1.59 19.63
N LYS A 2 -4.07 1.66 20.03
CA LYS A 2 -5.16 0.93 19.35
C LYS A 2 -5.35 1.40 17.90
N LEU A 3 -5.23 2.70 17.65
CA LEU A 3 -5.38 3.25 16.30
C LEU A 3 -4.32 2.72 15.34
N LEU A 4 -3.04 2.81 15.70
CA LEU A 4 -1.94 2.32 14.86
C LEU A 4 -2.09 0.83 14.55
N ARG A 5 -2.47 0.02 15.55
CA ARG A 5 -2.78 -1.40 15.38
C ARG A 5 -3.92 -1.62 14.38
N THR A 6 -5.01 -0.87 14.50
CA THR A 6 -6.14 -0.97 13.57
C THR A 6 -5.74 -0.60 12.15
N VAL A 7 -4.98 0.50 11.96
CA VAL A 7 -4.52 0.92 10.63
C VAL A 7 -3.65 -0.16 10.00
N LEU A 8 -2.69 -0.72 10.74
CA LEU A 8 -1.84 -1.81 10.25
C LEU A 8 -2.64 -3.04 9.81
N TYR A 9 -3.67 -3.44 10.55
CA TYR A 9 -4.52 -4.56 10.15
C TYR A 9 -5.35 -4.25 8.89
N VAL A 10 -5.90 -3.05 8.80
CA VAL A 10 -6.69 -2.63 7.62
C VAL A 10 -5.80 -2.60 6.39
N GLU A 11 -4.60 -2.03 6.49
CA GLU A 11 -3.65 -1.96 5.38
C GLU A 11 -3.12 -3.35 5.00
N ALA A 12 -2.83 -4.20 5.98
CA ALA A 12 -2.44 -5.59 5.73
C ALA A 12 -3.52 -6.37 4.96
N LEU A 13 -4.79 -6.22 5.35
CA LEU A 13 -5.91 -6.85 4.66
C LEU A 13 -6.10 -6.30 3.25
N ALA A 14 -5.96 -4.99 3.06
CA ALA A 14 -6.04 -4.37 1.74
C ALA A 14 -4.91 -4.87 0.81
N LEU A 15 -3.67 -4.94 1.32
CA LEU A 15 -2.54 -5.50 0.57
C LEU A 15 -2.70 -6.98 0.27
N LEU A 16 -3.24 -7.76 1.20
CA LEU A 16 -3.54 -9.17 0.96
C LEU A 16 -4.59 -9.34 -0.15
N ALA A 17 -5.68 -8.57 -0.10
CA ALA A 17 -6.70 -8.60 -1.14
C ALA A 17 -6.11 -8.19 -2.51
N TRP A 18 -5.28 -7.15 -2.53
CA TRP A 18 -4.55 -6.73 -3.72
C TRP A 18 -3.62 -7.83 -4.25
N ALA A 19 -2.85 -8.48 -3.38
CA ALA A 19 -1.94 -9.57 -3.75
C ALA A 19 -2.69 -10.75 -4.38
N ILE A 20 -3.84 -11.13 -3.83
CA ILE A 20 -4.67 -12.20 -4.39
C ILE A 20 -5.18 -11.78 -5.78
N ALA A 21 -5.74 -10.58 -5.90
CA ALA A 21 -6.27 -10.07 -7.16
C ALA A 21 -5.18 -9.99 -8.25
N ALA A 22 -4.05 -9.35 -7.96
CA ALA A 22 -2.96 -9.15 -8.91
C ALA A 22 -2.20 -10.46 -9.22
N GLY A 23 -2.10 -11.37 -8.25
CA GLY A 23 -1.43 -12.66 -8.44
C GLY A 23 -2.23 -13.63 -9.31
N LEU A 24 -3.52 -13.79 -9.01
CA LEU A 24 -4.40 -14.76 -9.70
C LEU A 24 -5.06 -14.19 -10.95
N PHE A 25 -5.37 -12.89 -10.96
CA PHE A 25 -6.13 -12.23 -12.02
C PHE A 25 -5.42 -10.96 -12.54
N PRO A 26 -4.15 -11.05 -12.97
CA PRO A 26 -3.36 -9.87 -13.33
C PRO A 26 -3.99 -9.06 -14.48
N ALA A 27 -4.48 -9.72 -15.53
CA ALA A 27 -5.14 -9.07 -16.66
C ALA A 27 -6.40 -8.31 -16.23
N TRP A 28 -7.20 -8.86 -15.32
CA TRP A 28 -8.38 -8.16 -14.81
C TRP A 28 -7.98 -6.91 -14.02
N VAL A 29 -6.94 -6.98 -13.20
CA VAL A 29 -6.43 -5.83 -12.42
C VAL A 29 -5.88 -4.73 -13.33
N THR A 30 -5.09 -5.07 -14.35
CA THR A 30 -4.45 -4.06 -15.20
C THR A 30 -5.36 -3.57 -16.33
N GLU A 31 -6.05 -4.47 -17.02
CA GLU A 31 -6.86 -4.13 -18.20
C GLU A 31 -8.26 -3.68 -17.79
N THR A 32 -8.97 -4.45 -16.97
CA THR A 32 -10.38 -4.13 -16.63
C THR A 32 -10.47 -3.04 -15.58
N LEU A 33 -9.77 -3.19 -14.46
CA LEU A 33 -9.79 -2.21 -13.38
C LEU A 33 -8.89 -1.02 -13.68
N GLY A 34 -7.76 -1.26 -14.34
CA GLY A 34 -6.77 -0.25 -14.63
C GLY A 34 -6.89 0.44 -15.98
N ASP A 35 -7.71 -0.08 -16.89
CA ASP A 35 -7.90 0.45 -18.25
C ASP A 35 -6.56 0.63 -19.00
N GLN A 36 -5.62 -0.29 -18.73
CA GLN A 36 -4.32 -0.34 -19.40
C GLN A 36 -4.39 -1.25 -20.63
N ALA A 37 -3.52 -0.97 -21.61
CA ALA A 37 -3.37 -1.86 -22.76
C ALA A 37 -2.90 -3.26 -22.31
N PRO A 38 -3.33 -4.33 -23.01
CA PRO A 38 -2.89 -5.69 -22.71
C PRO A 38 -1.37 -5.81 -22.73
N LEU A 39 -0.82 -6.43 -21.69
CA LEU A 39 0.62 -6.67 -21.61
C LEU A 39 0.99 -7.96 -22.35
N ALA A 40 2.21 -8.00 -22.88
CA ALA A 40 2.74 -9.22 -23.50
C ALA A 40 2.92 -10.36 -22.48
N ASP A 41 3.25 -10.01 -21.22
CA ASP A 41 3.31 -10.92 -20.09
C ASP A 41 3.03 -10.16 -18.77
N TYR A 42 2.49 -10.89 -17.79
CA TYR A 42 2.07 -10.42 -16.48
C TYR A 42 3.02 -10.82 -15.35
N ALA A 43 4.22 -11.36 -15.65
CA ALA A 43 5.17 -11.80 -14.63
C ALA A 43 5.50 -10.71 -13.60
N TRP A 44 5.70 -9.46 -14.03
CA TRP A 44 6.01 -8.37 -13.10
C TRP A 44 4.84 -8.05 -12.15
N VAL A 45 3.59 -8.17 -12.62
CA VAL A 45 2.38 -7.98 -11.79
C VAL A 45 2.29 -9.09 -10.72
N ARG A 46 2.64 -10.32 -11.08
CA ARG A 46 2.67 -11.44 -10.12
C ARG A 46 3.81 -11.30 -9.13
N LEU A 47 4.96 -10.79 -9.54
CA LEU A 47 6.08 -10.52 -8.63
C LEU A 47 5.70 -9.46 -7.59
N THR A 48 5.06 -8.37 -8.00
CA THR A 48 4.59 -7.33 -7.06
C THR A 48 3.49 -7.85 -6.14
N ALA A 49 2.63 -8.76 -6.62
CA ALA A 49 1.65 -9.45 -5.79
C ALA A 49 2.30 -10.29 -4.68
N VAL A 50 3.35 -11.05 -4.99
CA VAL A 50 4.12 -11.82 -4.00
C VAL A 50 4.77 -10.90 -2.97
N GLN A 51 5.34 -9.77 -3.41
CA GLN A 51 5.90 -8.76 -2.51
C GLN A 51 4.83 -8.16 -1.59
N ALA A 52 3.67 -7.80 -2.14
CA ALA A 52 2.54 -7.25 -1.38
C ALA A 52 2.04 -8.22 -0.31
N LEU A 53 1.99 -9.52 -0.62
CA LEU A 53 1.66 -10.57 0.36
C LEU A 53 2.68 -10.60 1.52
N GLY A 54 3.98 -10.56 1.21
CA GLY A 54 5.03 -10.48 2.23
C GLY A 54 4.90 -9.23 3.11
N PHE A 55 4.63 -8.06 2.50
CA PHE A 55 4.39 -6.82 3.24
C PHE A 55 3.16 -6.91 4.15
N ALA A 56 2.05 -7.49 3.68
CA ALA A 56 0.86 -7.70 4.49
C ALA A 56 1.17 -8.55 5.74
N MET A 57 1.95 -9.62 5.59
CA MET A 57 2.37 -10.46 6.72
C MET A 57 3.25 -9.69 7.72
N MET A 58 4.18 -8.86 7.24
CA MET A 58 5.03 -8.02 8.10
C MET A 58 4.23 -6.97 8.85
N MET A 59 3.24 -6.34 8.21
CA MET A 59 2.32 -5.41 8.87
C MET A 59 1.50 -6.12 9.96
N TRP A 60 1.00 -7.32 9.66
CA TRP A 60 0.29 -8.13 10.65
C TRP A 60 1.15 -8.46 11.86
N LEU A 61 2.38 -8.93 11.64
CA LEU A 61 3.33 -9.23 12.72
C LEU A 61 3.62 -7.98 13.56
N THR A 62 3.82 -6.83 12.90
CA THR A 62 4.05 -5.54 13.58
C THR A 62 2.83 -5.11 14.39
N ALA A 63 1.61 -5.34 13.91
CA ALA A 63 0.38 -5.05 14.62
C ALA A 63 0.20 -5.91 15.88
N VAL A 64 0.58 -7.19 15.80
CA VAL A 64 0.58 -8.12 16.94
C VAL A 64 1.61 -7.70 17.99
N GLU A 65 2.85 -7.39 17.57
CA GLU A 65 3.95 -6.98 18.46
C GLU A 65 4.07 -5.45 18.63
N ILE A 66 2.97 -4.72 18.49
CA ILE A 66 3.01 -3.25 18.36
C ILE A 66 3.67 -2.56 19.56
N GLU A 67 3.50 -3.09 20.77
CA GLU A 67 4.04 -2.48 22.00
C GLU A 67 5.58 -2.40 22.00
N ARG A 68 6.22 -3.41 21.38
CA ARG A 68 7.68 -3.49 21.23
C ARG A 68 8.17 -2.91 19.91
N ARG A 69 7.42 -3.10 18.83
CA ARG A 69 7.87 -2.83 17.45
C ARG A 69 7.17 -1.68 16.75
N TRP A 70 6.39 -0.84 17.45
CA TRP A 70 5.65 0.27 16.82
C TRP A 70 6.51 1.15 15.91
N TRP A 71 7.78 1.39 16.26
CA TRP A 71 8.72 2.17 15.45
C TRP A 71 8.93 1.59 14.04
N PHE A 72 8.86 0.26 13.86
CA PHE A 72 8.95 -0.37 12.53
C PHE A 72 7.81 0.06 11.60
N SER A 73 6.71 0.62 12.13
CA SER A 73 5.63 1.14 11.28
C SER A 73 6.06 2.30 10.39
N TRP A 74 7.20 2.97 10.69
CA TRP A 74 7.80 3.94 9.79
C TRP A 74 8.22 3.35 8.45
N ALA A 75 8.63 2.08 8.40
CA ALA A 75 8.94 1.41 7.14
C ALA A 75 7.72 1.42 6.22
N PHE A 76 6.54 1.11 6.77
CA PHE A 76 5.28 1.11 6.03
C PHE A 76 4.87 2.53 5.61
N VAL A 77 5.07 3.54 6.47
CA VAL A 77 4.84 4.94 6.10
C VAL A 77 5.69 5.34 4.89
N ILE A 78 6.99 5.04 4.94
CA ILE A 78 7.93 5.39 3.87
C ILE A 78 7.56 4.66 2.58
N THR A 79 7.23 3.37 2.66
CA THR A 79 6.77 2.59 1.51
C THR A 79 5.49 3.16 0.92
N ALA A 80 4.46 3.43 1.73
CA ALA A 80 3.19 3.99 1.27
C ALA A 80 3.39 5.39 0.64
N ALA A 81 4.21 6.25 1.25
CA ALA A 81 4.54 7.56 0.68
C ALA A 81 5.30 7.44 -0.65
N GLY A 82 6.28 6.53 -0.74
CA GLY A 82 7.01 6.27 -1.97
C GLY A 82 6.10 5.76 -3.09
N VAL A 83 5.20 4.82 -2.78
CA VAL A 83 4.19 4.32 -3.72
C VAL A 83 3.26 5.44 -4.17
N ALA A 84 2.81 6.30 -3.25
CA ALA A 84 1.97 7.45 -3.57
C ALA A 84 2.66 8.39 -4.58
N LEU A 85 3.94 8.71 -4.36
CA LEU A 85 4.71 9.59 -5.24
C LEU A 85 4.91 8.97 -6.62
N VAL A 86 5.31 7.70 -6.69
CA VAL A 86 5.53 7.00 -7.98
C VAL A 86 4.21 6.84 -8.74
N ALA A 87 3.12 6.50 -8.06
CA ALA A 87 1.80 6.38 -8.69
C ALA A 87 1.27 7.73 -9.16
N ALA A 88 1.41 8.80 -8.38
CA ALA A 88 1.02 10.14 -8.81
C ALA A 88 1.84 10.60 -10.03
N TRP A 89 3.14 10.33 -10.05
CA TRP A 89 4.00 10.59 -11.20
C TRP A 89 3.53 9.82 -12.45
N ALA A 90 3.26 8.51 -12.32
CA ALA A 90 2.76 7.69 -13.41
C ALA A 90 1.40 8.16 -13.92
N ALA A 91 0.51 8.63 -13.03
CA ALA A 91 -0.77 9.21 -13.41
C ALA A 91 -0.61 10.47 -14.26
N VAL A 92 0.32 11.34 -13.86
CA VAL A 92 0.66 12.57 -14.59
C VAL A 92 1.30 12.23 -15.94
N ALA A 93 2.24 11.28 -16.00
CA ALA A 93 2.86 10.84 -17.24
C ALA A 93 1.84 10.26 -18.24
N ASN A 94 0.92 9.41 -17.76
CA ASN A 94 -0.13 8.84 -18.61
C ASN A 94 -1.08 9.89 -19.19
N LEU A 95 -1.34 11.00 -18.47
CA LEU A 95 -2.11 12.12 -19.01
C LEU A 95 -1.41 12.76 -20.22
N PHE A 96 -0.07 12.92 -20.17
CA PHE A 96 0.71 13.46 -21.29
C PHE A 96 0.76 12.51 -22.50
N ASP A 97 0.76 11.20 -22.25
CA ASP A 97 0.80 10.17 -23.28
C ASP A 97 -0.60 9.78 -23.83
N ALA A 98 -1.65 10.50 -23.44
CA ALA A 98 -3.06 10.20 -23.77
C ALA A 98 -3.50 8.77 -23.41
N ARG A 99 -2.91 8.21 -22.35
CA ARG A 99 -3.24 6.89 -21.78
C ARG A 99 -4.12 7.06 -20.54
N SER A 100 -4.83 6.00 -20.15
CA SER A 100 -5.69 6.04 -18.96
C SER A 100 -4.87 6.23 -17.68
N PRO A 101 -5.08 7.30 -16.89
CA PRO A 101 -4.36 7.55 -15.63
C PRO A 101 -5.12 7.02 -14.40
N ARG A 102 -6.31 6.43 -14.60
CA ARG A 102 -7.28 6.11 -13.53
C ARG A 102 -6.69 5.20 -12.46
N LEU A 103 -6.03 4.12 -12.88
CA LEU A 103 -5.38 3.17 -11.97
C LEU A 103 -4.38 3.87 -11.05
N TRP A 104 -3.56 4.73 -11.65
CA TRP A 104 -2.46 5.39 -10.97
C TRP A 104 -2.96 6.43 -9.96
N TRP A 105 -4.02 7.17 -10.30
CA TRP A 105 -4.69 8.04 -9.34
C TRP A 105 -5.31 7.29 -8.18
N PHE A 106 -5.96 6.15 -8.46
CA PHE A 106 -6.53 5.30 -7.41
C PHE A 106 -5.43 4.78 -6.47
N LEU A 107 -4.34 4.24 -7.01
CA LEU A 107 -3.21 3.75 -6.22
C LEU A 107 -2.55 4.87 -5.41
N ALA A 108 -2.36 6.06 -6.01
CA ALA A 108 -1.81 7.22 -5.33
C ALA A 108 -2.71 7.62 -4.14
N ALA A 109 -4.02 7.75 -4.36
CA ALA A 109 -4.97 8.10 -3.32
C ALA A 109 -4.99 7.06 -2.18
N ALA A 110 -5.05 5.77 -2.52
CA ALA A 110 -5.02 4.70 -1.53
C ALA A 110 -3.74 4.72 -0.69
N ALA A 111 -2.58 4.91 -1.33
CA ALA A 111 -1.29 4.97 -0.67
C ALA A 111 -1.14 6.21 0.22
N VAL A 112 -1.64 7.38 -0.20
CA VAL A 112 -1.71 8.58 0.64
C VAL A 112 -2.56 8.34 1.88
N LEU A 113 -3.72 7.71 1.74
CA LEU A 113 -4.60 7.41 2.87
C LEU A 113 -3.93 6.45 3.86
N CYS A 114 -3.22 5.43 3.38
CA CYS A 114 -2.45 4.52 4.22
C CYS A 114 -1.33 5.25 4.96
N ALA A 115 -0.50 6.02 4.25
CA ALA A 115 0.58 6.80 4.84
C ALA A 115 0.07 7.78 5.90
N ALA A 116 -1.01 8.51 5.60
CA ALA A 116 -1.63 9.44 6.53
C ALA A 116 -2.18 8.73 7.78
N GLY A 117 -2.88 7.60 7.58
CA GLY A 117 -3.41 6.78 8.68
C GLY A 117 -2.30 6.28 9.61
N LEU A 118 -1.21 5.79 9.04
CA LEU A 118 -0.04 5.33 9.80
C LEU A 118 0.65 6.47 10.54
N VAL A 119 0.86 7.63 9.90
CA VAL A 119 1.45 8.82 10.54
C VAL A 119 0.59 9.30 11.71
N VAL A 120 -0.73 9.37 11.54
CA VAL A 120 -1.65 9.74 12.63
C VAL A 120 -1.61 8.69 13.75
N GLY A 121 -1.57 7.41 13.41
CA GLY A 121 -1.42 6.32 14.37
C GLY A 121 -0.11 6.41 15.17
N LEU A 122 0.99 6.73 14.49
CA LEU A 122 2.32 6.91 15.08
C LEU A 122 2.38 8.14 15.98
N ALA A 123 1.86 9.27 15.52
CA ALA A 123 1.81 10.51 16.31
C ALA A 123 1.06 10.30 17.63
N LYS A 124 -0.11 9.63 17.60
CA LYS A 124 -0.85 9.29 18.82
C LYS A 124 -0.09 8.31 19.71
N THR A 125 0.56 7.31 19.12
CA THR A 125 1.37 6.33 19.86
C THR A 125 2.54 7.00 20.59
N GLY A 126 3.16 8.01 19.99
CA GLY A 126 4.22 8.81 20.62
C GLY A 126 3.73 9.63 21.81
N LEU A 127 2.47 10.08 21.82
CA LEU A 127 1.87 10.84 22.92
C LEU A 127 1.41 9.94 24.08
N GLU A 128 0.97 8.72 23.78
CA GLU A 128 0.53 7.74 24.79
C GLU A 128 1.70 7.14 25.58
N ARG A 129 2.93 7.25 25.06
CA ARG A 129 4.15 6.81 25.74
C ARG A 129 4.69 7.99 26.57
N GLN A 130 4.21 8.14 27.81
CA GLN A 130 4.95 8.95 28.77
C GLN A 130 6.29 8.25 29.08
N PRO A 131 7.41 8.98 29.17
CA PRO A 131 8.64 8.40 29.68
C PRO A 131 8.39 7.99 31.13
N ASP A 132 8.67 6.72 31.44
CA ASP A 132 8.81 6.27 32.83
C ASP A 132 9.95 7.04 33.52
#